data_AF-A0A9X4NY81-F1
#
_entry.id   AF-A0A9X4NY81-F1
#
_cell.length_a   1.000
_cell.length_b   1.000
_cell.length_c   1.000
_cell.angle_alpha   90.00
_cell.angle_beta   90.00
_cell.angle_gamma   90.00
#
_symmetry.space_group_name_H-M   'P 1'
#
loop_
_entity.id
_entity.type
_entity.pdbx_description
1 polymer ?
#
loop_
_entity_poly.entity_id
_entity_poly.type
_entity_poly.pdbx_seq_one_letter_code
_entity_poly.pdbx_strand_id
1 'polypeptide(L)'
;MNRKHLSAIAVAVLALSASQVFAADGPKTREQVKAELAEAVRTGNVIANNESGLMLNQVRPDLYPAQAQSAGKTREQVKAELAEAIRTGDVVADGESGKKLKELYPSRYPAPTMGGSFTATR
;
A
#
# COMPACT_ATOMS: atom_id res chain seq x y z
N MET A 1 30.59 59.47 -35.00
CA MET A 1 30.82 58.09 -35.48
C MET A 1 30.60 57.12 -34.32
N ASN A 2 29.75 56.14 -34.59
CA ASN A 2 28.91 55.41 -33.65
C ASN A 2 29.64 54.34 -32.85
N ARG A 3 29.20 54.12 -31.60
CA ARG A 3 29.67 53.05 -30.73
C ARG A 3 28.49 52.21 -30.23
N LYS A 4 28.57 50.92 -30.55
CA LYS A 4 28.19 49.76 -29.72
C LYS A 4 26.70 49.43 -29.56
N HIS A 5 26.21 48.52 -30.41
CA HIS A 5 25.19 47.55 -30.01
C HIS A 5 25.52 46.16 -30.59
N LEU A 6 26.53 45.52 -30.01
CA LEU A 6 26.75 44.07 -30.10
C LEU A 6 27.05 43.58 -28.68
N SER A 7 26.01 43.33 -27.89
CA SER A 7 26.03 42.42 -26.73
C SER A 7 24.69 42.50 -25.98
N ALA A 8 23.86 41.49 -26.13
CA ALA A 8 22.82 41.14 -25.16
C ALA A 8 22.46 39.66 -25.33
N ILE A 9 23.45 38.81 -25.08
CA ILE A 9 23.23 37.43 -24.63
C ILE A 9 22.53 37.56 -23.28
N ALA A 10 21.21 37.70 -23.29
CA ALA A 10 20.43 37.94 -22.09
C ALA A 10 18.95 37.58 -22.32
N VAL A 11 18.64 36.33 -22.66
CA VAL A 11 17.35 35.75 -22.27
C VAL A 11 17.60 34.35 -21.75
N ALA A 12 17.83 34.33 -20.44
CA ALA A 12 17.54 33.30 -19.47
C ALA A 12 17.15 31.91 -19.99
N VAL A 13 18.08 30.98 -19.79
CA VAL A 13 17.78 29.56 -19.52
C VAL A 13 16.82 29.50 -18.34
N LEU A 14 15.52 29.40 -18.61
CA LEU A 14 14.53 29.02 -17.61
C LEU A 14 14.71 27.53 -17.35
N ALA A 15 15.60 27.22 -16.41
CA ALA A 15 15.67 25.92 -15.77
C ALA A 15 14.32 25.65 -15.08
N LEU A 16 13.43 24.94 -15.77
CA LEU A 16 12.24 24.33 -15.17
C LEU A 16 12.67 23.08 -14.38
N SER A 17 13.57 23.26 -13.42
CA SER A 17 13.86 22.26 -12.39
C SER A 17 12.87 22.44 -11.26
N ALA A 18 11.65 21.96 -11.47
CA ALA A 18 10.71 21.69 -10.39
C ALA A 18 9.71 20.59 -10.81
N SER A 19 10.21 19.51 -11.41
CA SER A 19 9.60 18.20 -11.14
C SER A 19 9.91 17.85 -9.69
N GLN A 20 9.23 18.53 -8.76
CA GLN A 20 9.19 18.18 -7.36
C GLN A 20 8.38 16.89 -7.29
N VAL A 21 9.05 15.77 -7.54
CA VAL A 21 8.57 14.47 -7.09
C VAL A 21 8.59 14.57 -5.57
N PHE A 22 7.46 14.94 -4.97
CA PHE A 22 7.27 14.85 -3.52
C PHE A 22 7.43 13.37 -3.15
N ALA A 23 8.60 13.01 -2.63
CA ALA A 23 8.66 11.99 -1.59
C ALA A 23 7.84 12.57 -0.43
N ALA A 24 6.64 12.03 -0.22
CA ALA A 24 5.60 12.66 0.59
C ALA A 24 5.93 12.79 2.10
N ASP A 25 7.04 12.24 2.58
CA ASP A 25 7.39 12.27 3.99
C ASP A 25 8.79 12.85 4.22
N GLY A 26 8.86 14.19 4.18
CA GLY A 26 9.90 14.93 4.91
C GLY A 26 9.69 14.81 6.43
N PRO A 27 10.62 15.30 7.26
CA PRO A 27 10.44 15.29 8.71
C PRO A 27 9.13 16.00 9.09
N LYS A 28 8.23 15.28 9.76
CA LYS A 28 6.91 15.82 10.16
C LYS A 28 7.08 17.09 10.98
N THR A 29 6.27 18.11 10.66
CA THR A 29 6.25 19.34 11.45
C THR A 29 5.54 19.09 12.79
N ARG A 30 5.85 19.87 13.82
CA ARG A 30 5.16 19.74 15.13
C ARG A 30 3.64 19.91 15.01
N GLU A 31 3.18 20.74 14.08
CA GLU A 31 1.76 20.93 13.82
C GLU A 31 1.11 19.71 13.16
N GLN A 32 1.81 19.05 12.23
CA GLN A 32 1.35 17.77 11.67
C GLN A 32 1.26 16.69 12.76
N VAL A 33 2.25 16.59 13.65
CA VAL A 33 2.24 15.63 14.75
C VAL A 33 1.07 15.89 15.71
N LYS A 34 0.77 17.16 16.02
CA LYS A 34 -0.39 17.51 16.86
C LYS A 34 -1.71 17.16 16.17
N ALA A 35 -1.83 17.42 14.87
CA ALA A 35 -3.02 17.08 14.10
C ALA A 35 -3.25 15.56 14.09
N GLU A 36 -2.18 14.77 13.87
CA GLU A 36 -2.22 13.31 13.89
C GLU A 36 -2.58 12.78 15.29
N LEU A 37 -2.02 13.35 16.36
CA LEU A 37 -2.38 12.98 17.73
C LEU A 37 -3.85 13.30 18.03
N ALA A 38 -4.34 14.47 17.64
CA ALA A 38 -5.73 14.83 17.81
C ALA A 38 -6.67 13.88 17.05
N GLU A 39 -6.27 13.46 15.85
CA GLU A 39 -7.00 12.47 15.07
C GLU A 39 -6.98 11.08 15.73
N ALA A 40 -5.84 10.62 16.23
CA ALA A 40 -5.72 9.35 16.95
C ALA A 40 -6.63 9.32 18.18
N VAL A 41 -6.67 10.41 18.94
CA VAL A 41 -7.58 10.57 20.09
C VAL A 41 -9.04 10.57 19.65
N ARG A 42 -9.39 11.33 18.60
CA ARG A 42 -10.76 11.42 18.07
C ARG A 42 -11.28 10.07 17.58
N THR A 43 -10.42 9.26 16.98
CA THR A 43 -10.77 7.94 16.40
C THR A 43 -10.59 6.78 17.36
N GLY A 44 -10.06 7.04 18.56
CA GLY A 44 -9.76 6.02 19.56
C GLY A 44 -8.61 5.09 19.17
N ASN A 45 -7.77 5.49 18.21
CA ASN A 45 -6.52 4.80 17.83
C ASN A 45 -5.41 5.10 18.85
N VAL A 46 -5.72 4.89 20.13
CA VAL A 46 -4.80 5.07 21.26
C VAL A 46 -4.81 3.77 22.06
N ILE A 47 -3.65 3.31 22.51
CA ILE A 47 -3.52 2.09 23.31
C ILE A 47 -4.32 2.26 24.61
N ALA A 48 -5.24 1.33 24.87
CA ALA A 48 -6.10 1.33 26.05
C ALA A 48 -5.34 0.91 27.31
N ASN A 49 -4.45 -0.07 27.19
CA ASN A 49 -3.58 -0.56 28.26
C ASN A 49 -2.31 -1.21 27.70
N ASN A 50 -1.26 -1.25 28.52
CA ASN A 50 0.05 -1.78 28.10
C ASN A 50 0.10 -3.32 28.01
N GLU A 51 -0.95 -4.03 28.43
CA GLU A 51 -0.95 -5.49 28.52
C GLU A 51 -1.63 -6.15 27.31
N SER A 52 -2.76 -5.60 26.87
CA SER A 52 -3.57 -6.22 25.81
C SER A 52 -3.19 -5.74 24.41
N GLY A 53 -2.51 -4.59 24.31
CA GLY A 53 -2.20 -3.94 23.02
C GLY A 53 -3.44 -3.48 22.26
N LEU A 54 -4.61 -3.48 22.90
CA LEU A 54 -5.87 -3.09 22.31
C LEU A 54 -5.98 -1.56 22.24
N MET A 55 -6.65 -1.07 21.21
CA MET A 55 -6.98 0.35 21.04
C MET A 55 -8.26 0.71 21.83
N LEU A 56 -8.41 1.97 22.23
CA LEU A 56 -9.59 2.45 22.96
C LEU A 56 -10.89 2.24 22.16
N ASN A 57 -10.86 2.38 20.83
CA ASN A 57 -12.00 2.09 19.96
C ASN A 57 -12.40 0.61 19.89
N GLN A 58 -11.49 -0.31 20.21
CA GLN A 58 -11.78 -1.75 20.28
C GLN A 58 -12.41 -2.11 21.63
N VAL A 59 -11.99 -1.44 22.71
CA VAL A 59 -12.51 -1.67 24.06
C VAL A 59 -13.86 -0.95 24.28
N ARG A 60 -14.01 0.26 23.73
CA ARG A 60 -15.18 1.12 23.89
C ARG A 60 -15.65 1.69 22.54
N PRO A 61 -16.08 0.84 21.59
CA PRO A 61 -16.54 1.29 20.28
C PRO A 61 -17.73 2.25 20.34
N ASP A 62 -18.50 2.22 21.43
CA ASP A 62 -19.63 3.13 21.69
C ASP A 62 -19.22 4.60 21.86
N LEU A 63 -17.96 4.87 22.21
CA LEU A 63 -17.45 6.22 22.44
C LEU A 63 -16.76 6.85 21.22
N TYR A 64 -16.59 6.10 20.14
CA TYR A 64 -15.83 6.53 18.97
C TYR A 64 -16.65 6.42 17.70
N PRO A 65 -16.38 7.27 16.68
CA PRO A 65 -17.04 7.14 15.39
C PRO A 65 -16.74 5.76 14.79
N ALA A 66 -17.75 5.14 14.19
CA ALA A 66 -17.57 3.90 13.45
C ALA A 66 -16.49 4.09 12.37
N GLN A 67 -15.42 3.30 12.47
CA GLN A 67 -14.39 3.34 11.45
C GLN A 67 -14.96 2.78 10.15
N ALA A 68 -14.59 3.40 9.04
CA ALA A 68 -14.84 2.83 7.73
C ALA A 68 -14.01 1.54 7.63
N GLN A 69 -14.61 0.41 7.97
CA GLN A 69 -14.04 -0.89 7.64
C GLN A 69 -13.90 -0.90 6.12
N SER A 70 -12.67 -0.99 5.61
CA SER A 70 -12.46 -1.27 4.19
C SER A 70 -13.31 -2.49 3.85
N ALA A 71 -14.15 -2.40 2.82
CA ALA A 71 -15.05 -3.49 2.45
C ALA A 71 -14.22 -4.78 2.29
N GLY A 72 -14.34 -5.68 3.26
CA GLY A 72 -13.69 -6.97 3.20
C GLY A 72 -14.21 -7.76 1.99
N LYS A 73 -13.47 -8.78 1.59
CA LYS A 73 -13.92 -9.69 0.52
C LYS A 73 -15.30 -10.23 0.88
N THR A 74 -16.22 -10.23 -0.08
CA THR A 74 -17.53 -10.85 0.13
C THR A 74 -17.36 -12.35 0.30
N ARG A 75 -18.35 -13.03 0.90
CA ARG A 75 -18.28 -14.49 1.06
C ARG A 75 -18.16 -15.20 -0.29
N GLU A 76 -18.74 -14.64 -1.33
CA GLU A 76 -18.68 -15.14 -2.71
C GLU A 76 -17.26 -15.01 -3.26
N GLN A 77 -16.60 -13.87 -3.05
CA GLN A 77 -15.21 -13.66 -3.44
C GLN A 77 -14.27 -14.62 -2.71
N VAL A 78 -14.45 -14.79 -1.40
CA VAL A 78 -13.65 -15.75 -0.60
C VAL A 78 -13.86 -17.19 -1.11
N LYS A 79 -15.08 -17.59 -1.44
CA LYS A 79 -15.37 -18.92 -2.01
C LYS A 79 -14.74 -19.10 -3.39
N ALA A 80 -14.79 -18.08 -4.24
CA ALA A 80 -14.17 -18.12 -5.56
C ALA A 80 -12.65 -18.27 -5.46
N GLU A 81 -11.99 -17.49 -4.60
CA GLU A 81 -10.54 -17.60 -4.36
C GLU A 81 -10.16 -18.95 -3.76
N LEU A 82 -10.94 -19.47 -2.82
CA LEU A 82 -10.70 -20.80 -2.24
C LEU A 82 -10.82 -21.90 -3.30
N ALA A 83 -11.86 -21.85 -4.14
CA ALA A 83 -12.03 -22.81 -5.23
C ALA A 83 -10.87 -22.72 -6.23
N GLU A 84 -10.38 -21.52 -6.53
CA GLU A 84 -9.22 -21.32 -7.38
C GLU A 84 -7.92 -21.85 -6.76
N ALA A 85 -7.68 -21.61 -5.47
CA ALA A 85 -6.52 -22.15 -4.76
C ALA A 85 -6.53 -23.68 -4.77
N ILE A 86 -7.70 -24.31 -4.54
CA ILE A 86 -7.86 -25.76 -4.63
C ILE A 86 -7.58 -26.25 -6.06
N ARG A 87 -8.16 -25.60 -7.08
CA ARG A 87 -7.98 -25.96 -8.50
C ARG A 87 -6.52 -25.89 -8.94
N THR A 88 -5.79 -24.86 -8.49
CA THR A 88 -4.38 -24.62 -8.86
C THR A 88 -3.39 -25.34 -7.96
N GLY A 89 -3.87 -25.96 -6.89
CA GLY A 89 -3.01 -26.58 -5.87
C GLY A 89 -2.19 -25.56 -5.08
N ASP A 90 -2.64 -24.30 -5.03
CA ASP A 90 -2.06 -23.22 -4.20
C ASP A 90 -2.48 -23.33 -2.72
N VAL A 91 -2.66 -24.56 -2.26
CA VAL A 91 -3.00 -24.90 -0.88
C VAL A 91 -1.77 -25.48 -0.23
N VAL A 92 -1.45 -25.04 0.98
CA VAL A 92 -0.36 -25.58 1.78
C VAL A 92 -0.66 -27.04 2.11
N ALA A 93 0.29 -27.93 1.84
CA ALA A 93 0.11 -29.37 1.96
C ALA A 93 0.22 -29.87 3.40
N ASP A 94 1.12 -29.26 4.18
CA ASP A 94 1.35 -29.57 5.59
C ASP A 94 1.87 -28.34 6.36
N GLY A 95 1.86 -28.41 7.69
CA GLY A 95 2.34 -27.33 8.55
C GLY A 95 3.86 -27.30 8.77
N GLU A 96 4.61 -28.27 8.25
CA GLU A 96 6.03 -28.46 8.57
C GLU A 96 6.96 -28.00 7.44
N SER A 97 6.64 -28.36 6.21
CA SER A 97 7.44 -28.05 5.03
C SER A 97 7.04 -26.71 4.39
N GLY A 98 5.81 -26.25 4.65
CA GLY A 98 5.23 -25.07 4.01
C GLY A 98 5.04 -25.20 2.50
N LYS A 99 5.23 -26.41 1.94
CA LYS A 99 5.11 -26.67 0.51
C LYS A 99 3.65 -26.66 0.07
N LYS A 100 3.42 -26.26 -1.18
CA LYS A 100 2.09 -26.26 -1.78
C LYS A 100 1.76 -27.62 -2.42
N LEU A 101 0.47 -27.97 -2.50
CA LEU A 101 0.04 -29.24 -3.08
C LEU A 101 0.50 -29.40 -4.54
N LYS A 102 0.57 -28.31 -5.31
CA LYS A 102 1.10 -28.32 -6.68
C LYS A 102 2.60 -28.63 -6.76
N GLU A 103 3.36 -28.36 -5.71
CA GLU A 103 4.80 -28.62 -5.65
C GLU A 103 5.08 -30.08 -5.29
N LEU A 104 4.25 -30.67 -4.42
CA LEU A 104 4.35 -32.08 -4.05
C LEU A 104 3.74 -33.02 -5.10
N TYR A 105 2.66 -32.60 -5.75
CA TYR A 105 1.90 -33.41 -6.71
C TYR A 105 1.65 -32.67 -8.03
N PRO A 106 2.70 -32.26 -8.77
CA PRO A 106 2.56 -31.44 -9.97
C PRO A 106 1.68 -32.11 -11.05
N SER A 107 1.67 -33.44 -11.13
CA SER A 107 0.82 -34.18 -12.08
C SER A 107 -0.68 -34.11 -11.78
N ARG A 108 -1.08 -33.67 -10.57
CA ARG A 108 -2.49 -33.58 -10.16
C ARG A 108 -3.10 -32.20 -10.37
N TYR A 109 -2.30 -31.22 -10.75
CA TYR A 109 -2.71 -29.83 -10.90
C TYR A 109 -2.35 -29.34 -12.31
N PRO A 110 -3.10 -28.35 -12.83
CA PRO A 110 -2.75 -27.77 -14.13
C PRO A 110 -1.33 -27.19 -14.07
N ALA A 111 -0.59 -27.35 -15.17
CA ALA A 111 0.71 -26.72 -15.31
C ALA A 111 0.59 -25.21 -15.05
N PRO A 112 1.59 -24.57 -14.42
CA PRO A 112 1.59 -23.14 -14.22
C PRO A 112 1.34 -22.45 -15.56
N THR A 113 0.17 -21.83 -15.70
CA THR A 113 -0.05 -20.92 -16.81
C THR A 113 0.93 -19.77 -16.57
N MET A 114 1.93 -19.60 -17.43
CA MET A 114 2.77 -18.39 -17.46
C MET A 114 1.87 -17.19 -17.83
N GLY A 115 1.05 -16.76 -16.87
CA GLY A 115 0.06 -15.71 -17.02
C GLY A 115 0.58 -14.43 -16.41
N GLY A 116 1.22 -13.60 -17.24
CA GLY A 116 1.30 -12.16 -16.99
C GLY A 116 2.63 -11.60 -16.49
N SER A 117 3.62 -11.46 -17.38
CA SER A 117 4.43 -10.24 -17.51
C SER A 117 5.39 -10.34 -18.70
N PHE A 118 4.88 -10.14 -19.91
CA PHE A 118 5.71 -9.63 -21.01
C PHE A 118 4.87 -8.59 -21.76
N THR A 119 4.77 -7.41 -21.16
CA THR A 119 4.48 -6.21 -21.93
C THR A 119 5.68 -5.95 -22.83
N ALA A 120 5.70 -6.58 -24.00
CA ALA A 120 6.60 -6.24 -25.09
C ALA A 120 6.08 -4.94 -25.71
N THR A 121 6.62 -3.82 -25.24
CA THR A 121 6.66 -2.55 -25.98
C THR A 121 8.09 -2.08 -25.96
N ARG A 122 8.88 -2.51 -26.94
CA ARG A 122 9.87 -1.70 -27.65
C ARG A 122 10.46 -2.48 -28.82
#